data_AF-A0A8H8NTP6-F1
#
_entry.id   AF-A0A8H8NTP6-F1
#
_cell.length_a   1.000
_cell.length_b   1.000
_cell.length_c   1.000
_cell.angle_alpha   90.00
_cell.angle_beta   90.00
_cell.angle_gamma   90.00
#
_symmetry.space_group_name_H-M   'P 1'
#
loop_
_entity.id
_entity.type
_entity.pdbx_description
1 polymer ?
#
loop_
_entity_poly.entity_id
_entity_poly.type
_entity_poly.pdbx_seq_one_letter_code
_entity_poly.pdbx_strand_id
1 'polypeptide(L)'
;MGIILHEVDCLVSQDGGYTGADARFVDSRGKLRRLVLIDSDMLVRKNMDDLFDVPLEEGWIAAAHACTCNPMHITHYPSYWRALDTNVLMTFTNTGVRPDALCTAFQPLPESGITLHSINSGIVVLNPTEKLNDEIIDGLHNDPNVTRYGFPDQDFLSSHFKNRVKFLGYEYNALKPMLKCHSAIWRDENIRNVHYIFKDKPWVLPEDTEKLDEQFHVIHGWWWDEWRRLEAEKKEEQWWELVVDLTSLGSKGMPS
;
A
#
# COMPACT_ATOMS: atom_id res chain seq x y z
N MET A 1 -25.63 8.63 6.09
CA MET A 1 -25.77 7.19 6.41
C MET A 1 -24.68 6.90 7.43
N GLY A 2 -25.06 6.79 8.71
CA GLY A 2 -24.11 6.68 9.82
C GLY A 2 -23.52 5.28 9.91
N ILE A 3 -22.23 5.19 10.23
CA ILE A 3 -21.55 3.93 10.53
C ILE A 3 -22.21 3.33 11.77
N ILE A 4 -22.68 2.09 11.66
CA ILE A 4 -23.25 1.34 12.79
C ILE A 4 -22.08 0.62 13.46
N LEU A 5 -21.77 1.03 14.70
CA LEU A 5 -20.82 0.34 15.55
C LEU A 5 -21.54 -0.84 16.23
N HIS A 6 -21.00 -2.04 16.06
CA HIS A 6 -21.42 -3.24 16.78
C HIS A 6 -20.35 -3.60 17.80
N GLU A 7 -20.74 -3.68 19.07
CA GLU A 7 -19.90 -4.24 20.13
C GLU A 7 -20.07 -5.77 20.10
N VAL A 8 -18.96 -6.50 20.03
CA VAL A 8 -18.93 -7.97 19.89
C VAL A 8 -18.15 -8.55 21.07
N ASP A 9 -18.68 -9.61 21.68
CA ASP A 9 -18.04 -10.28 22.82
C ASP A 9 -16.71 -10.95 22.41
N CYS A 10 -15.64 -10.69 23.17
CA CYS A 10 -14.32 -11.25 22.95
C CYS A 10 -14.24 -12.75 23.34
N LEU A 11 -13.61 -13.57 22.51
CA LEU A 11 -13.20 -14.93 22.88
C LEU A 11 -11.75 -14.90 23.41
N VAL A 12 -11.59 -15.23 24.70
CA VAL A 12 -10.29 -15.33 25.38
C VAL A 12 -9.79 -16.76 25.30
N SER A 13 -8.49 -16.97 25.04
CA SER A 13 -7.85 -18.28 25.16
C SER A 13 -8.02 -18.83 26.59
N GLN A 14 -8.36 -20.13 26.72
CA GLN A 14 -8.53 -20.81 28.01
C GLN A 14 -7.26 -20.82 28.88
N ASP A 15 -6.09 -20.57 28.30
CA ASP A 15 -4.79 -20.59 28.99
C ASP A 15 -4.18 -19.20 29.22
N GLY A 16 -4.99 -18.12 29.24
CA GLY A 16 -4.53 -16.80 29.70
C GLY A 16 -3.73 -16.01 28.65
N GLY A 17 -4.31 -15.83 27.47
CA GLY A 17 -3.70 -15.08 26.35
C GLY A 17 -3.45 -13.59 26.63
N TYR A 18 -2.35 -13.10 26.06
CA TYR A 18 -1.80 -11.74 26.08
C TYR A 18 -2.84 -10.61 25.89
N THR A 19 -2.87 -9.63 26.80
CA THR A 19 -3.88 -8.54 26.88
C THR A 19 -3.44 -7.22 26.24
N GLY A 20 -2.53 -7.27 25.26
CA GLY A 20 -2.07 -6.08 24.53
C GLY A 20 -3.05 -5.57 23.46
N ALA A 21 -2.64 -4.50 22.75
CA ALA A 21 -3.41 -3.86 21.68
C ALA A 21 -3.82 -4.81 20.52
N ASP A 22 -3.20 -5.98 20.44
CA ASP A 22 -3.43 -7.03 19.43
C ASP A 22 -4.66 -7.92 19.71
N ALA A 23 -5.27 -7.86 20.91
CA ALA A 23 -6.48 -8.63 21.22
C ALA A 23 -7.65 -8.33 20.27
N ARG A 24 -7.68 -7.13 19.67
CA ARG A 24 -8.68 -6.72 18.66
C ARG A 24 -8.51 -7.40 17.31
N PHE A 25 -7.30 -7.87 16.97
CA PHE A 25 -7.03 -8.54 15.70
C PHE A 25 -7.23 -10.06 15.78
N VAL A 26 -7.13 -10.64 16.98
CA VAL A 26 -7.41 -12.07 17.23
C VAL A 26 -8.84 -12.44 16.81
N ASP A 27 -9.80 -11.53 16.97
CA ASP A 27 -11.22 -11.74 16.68
C ASP A 27 -11.59 -11.76 15.18
N SER A 28 -10.70 -11.31 14.30
CA SER A 28 -10.95 -11.23 12.86
C SER A 28 -10.78 -12.58 12.13
N ARG A 29 -10.12 -13.56 12.76
CA ARG A 29 -9.82 -14.86 12.17
C ARG A 29 -11.12 -15.61 11.82
N GLY A 30 -11.34 -15.84 10.52
CA GLY A 30 -12.47 -16.60 10.00
C GLY A 30 -13.82 -15.88 9.90
N LYS A 31 -13.95 -14.65 10.43
CA LYS A 31 -15.21 -13.88 10.38
C LYS A 31 -15.34 -12.99 9.15
N LEU A 32 -14.23 -12.65 8.50
CA LEU A 32 -14.18 -11.75 7.36
C LEU A 32 -14.00 -12.56 6.08
N ARG A 33 -14.93 -12.41 5.14
CA ARG A 33 -14.86 -13.09 3.83
C ARG A 33 -13.74 -12.50 2.95
N ARG A 34 -13.42 -11.22 3.16
CA ARG A 34 -12.45 -10.46 2.38
C ARG A 34 -11.80 -9.38 3.25
N LEU A 35 -10.50 -9.21 3.05
CA LEU A 35 -9.69 -8.16 3.66
C LEU A 35 -9.08 -7.30 2.57
N VAL A 36 -9.03 -6.00 2.82
CA VAL A 36 -8.25 -5.03 2.06
C VAL A 36 -7.29 -4.39 3.05
N LEU A 37 -6.02 -4.77 2.97
CA LEU A 37 -4.94 -4.18 3.73
C LEU A 37 -4.49 -2.90 3.01
N ILE A 38 -4.28 -1.83 3.77
CA ILE A 38 -3.84 -0.52 3.29
C ILE A 38 -2.75 -0.03 4.25
N ASP A 39 -1.59 0.35 3.71
CA ASP A 39 -0.54 0.96 4.52
C ASP A 39 -1.01 2.29 5.15
N SER A 40 -0.47 2.62 6.32
CA SER A 40 -0.87 3.82 7.08
C SER A 40 -0.40 5.13 6.46
N ASP A 41 0.46 5.07 5.44
CA ASP A 41 1.03 6.20 4.74
C ASP A 41 0.36 6.44 3.38
N MET A 42 -0.92 6.07 3.27
CA MET A 42 -1.75 6.24 2.09
C MET A 42 -2.92 7.19 2.33
N LEU A 43 -3.38 7.85 1.26
CA LEU A 43 -4.54 8.74 1.29
C LEU A 43 -5.60 8.30 0.27
N VAL A 44 -6.74 7.85 0.79
CA VAL A 44 -7.92 7.51 -0.02
C VAL A 44 -8.59 8.81 -0.48
N ARG A 45 -8.69 8.98 -1.80
CA ARG A 45 -9.25 10.14 -2.50
C ARG A 45 -10.62 9.84 -3.10
N LYS A 46 -10.91 8.58 -3.40
CA LYS A 46 -12.18 8.11 -3.96
C LYS A 46 -12.57 6.78 -3.33
N ASN A 47 -13.85 6.45 -3.41
CA ASN A 47 -14.34 5.16 -2.96
C ASN A 47 -13.59 4.01 -3.67
N MET A 48 -13.24 2.99 -2.88
CA MET A 48 -12.55 1.78 -3.35
C MET A 48 -13.29 0.51 -2.88
N ASP A 49 -14.60 0.60 -2.61
CA ASP A 49 -15.37 -0.54 -2.12
C ASP A 49 -15.48 -1.64 -3.19
N ASP A 50 -15.27 -1.30 -4.46
CA ASP A 50 -15.15 -2.26 -5.56
C ASP A 50 -13.96 -3.23 -5.39
N LEU A 51 -12.98 -2.93 -4.52
CA LEU A 51 -11.96 -3.90 -4.11
C LEU A 51 -12.58 -5.13 -3.41
N PHE A 52 -13.74 -4.98 -2.76
CA PHE A 52 -14.46 -6.09 -2.15
C PHE A 52 -15.14 -6.99 -3.17
N ASP A 53 -15.24 -6.59 -4.44
CA ASP A 53 -15.86 -7.35 -5.52
C ASP A 53 -14.85 -7.94 -6.51
N VAL A 54 -13.54 -7.66 -6.34
CA VAL A 54 -12.49 -8.18 -7.22
C VAL A 54 -12.55 -9.72 -7.26
N PRO A 55 -12.65 -10.34 -8.45
CA PRO A 55 -12.66 -11.79 -8.58
C PRO A 55 -11.29 -12.33 -8.18
N LEU A 56 -11.28 -13.24 -7.21
CA LEU A 56 -10.07 -13.78 -6.61
C LEU A 56 -10.22 -15.29 -6.40
N GLU A 57 -9.26 -16.05 -6.92
CA GLU A 57 -9.18 -17.49 -6.70
C GLU A 57 -8.79 -17.81 -5.25
N GLU A 58 -9.05 -19.02 -4.79
CA GLU A 58 -8.68 -19.44 -3.44
C GLU A 58 -7.16 -19.41 -3.25
N GLY A 59 -6.70 -18.77 -2.18
CA GLY A 59 -5.27 -18.63 -1.88
C GLY A 59 -4.52 -17.64 -2.80
N TRP A 60 -5.22 -16.86 -3.63
CA TRP A 60 -4.65 -15.75 -4.37
C TRP A 60 -4.77 -14.44 -3.59
N ILE A 61 -3.96 -13.46 -3.97
CA ILE A 61 -4.07 -12.07 -3.53
C ILE A 61 -4.32 -11.13 -4.71
N ALA A 62 -4.83 -9.93 -4.47
CA ALA A 62 -4.81 -8.85 -5.44
C ALA A 62 -3.98 -7.67 -4.92
N ALA A 63 -3.11 -7.12 -5.76
CA ALA A 63 -2.24 -6.01 -5.40
C ALA A 63 -1.86 -5.21 -6.67
N ALA A 64 -1.37 -4.00 -6.50
CA ALA A 64 -0.82 -3.24 -7.63
C ALA A 64 0.60 -3.72 -7.98
N HIS A 65 1.03 -3.46 -9.21
CA HIS A 65 2.42 -3.72 -9.62
C HIS A 65 3.40 -2.85 -8.82
N ALA A 66 4.56 -3.41 -8.46
CA ALA A 66 5.68 -2.62 -7.97
C ALA A 66 6.19 -1.70 -9.09
N CYS A 67 6.52 -0.45 -8.74
CA CYS A 67 7.35 0.36 -9.61
C CYS A 67 8.81 -0.11 -9.50
N THR A 68 9.22 -0.99 -10.41
CA THR A 68 10.61 -1.49 -10.50
C THR A 68 11.53 -0.58 -11.33
N CYS A 69 11.20 0.72 -11.38
CA CYS A 69 12.04 1.74 -12.00
C CYS A 69 13.02 2.31 -10.96
N ASN A 70 14.21 2.70 -11.42
CA ASN A 70 15.20 3.41 -10.59
C ASN A 70 15.65 4.74 -11.21
N PRO A 71 14.74 5.70 -11.49
CA PRO A 71 15.08 7.01 -12.07
C PRO A 71 16.09 7.81 -11.25
N MET A 72 16.05 7.62 -9.93
CA MET A 72 16.87 8.36 -8.98
C MET A 72 18.21 7.66 -8.70
N HIS A 73 18.51 6.56 -9.39
CA HIS A 73 19.72 5.76 -9.21
C HIS A 73 20.01 5.39 -7.74
N ILE A 74 18.95 5.03 -7.01
CA ILE A 74 19.01 4.59 -5.61
C ILE A 74 19.89 3.33 -5.56
N THR A 75 20.99 3.43 -4.83
CA THR A 75 22.09 2.44 -4.86
C THR A 75 21.74 1.09 -4.26
N HIS A 76 20.82 1.04 -3.30
CA HIS A 76 20.39 -0.19 -2.65
C HIS A 76 19.24 -0.90 -3.39
N TYR A 77 18.71 -0.31 -4.48
CA TYR A 77 17.72 -0.99 -5.31
C TYR A 77 18.36 -2.12 -6.11
N PRO A 78 17.62 -3.20 -6.43
CA PRO A 78 18.17 -4.29 -7.23
C PRO A 78 18.71 -3.77 -8.57
N SER A 79 19.88 -4.27 -8.98
CA SER A 79 20.57 -3.80 -10.21
C SER A 79 19.78 -4.02 -11.50
N TYR A 80 18.80 -4.93 -11.48
CA TYR A 80 17.91 -5.19 -12.61
C TYR A 80 16.72 -4.22 -12.67
N TRP A 81 16.51 -3.36 -11.67
CA TRP A 81 15.57 -2.24 -11.76
C TRP A 81 16.18 -1.17 -12.65
N ARG A 82 15.47 -0.79 -13.70
CA ARG A 82 16.04 -0.02 -14.82
C ARG A 82 15.60 1.45 -14.80
N ALA A 83 16.25 2.26 -15.64
CA ALA A 83 15.85 3.64 -15.90
C ALA A 83 14.45 3.70 -16.58
N LEU A 84 13.80 4.87 -16.49
CA LEU A 84 12.38 5.08 -16.82
C LEU A 84 11.96 4.68 -18.23
N ASP A 85 12.90 4.69 -19.16
CA ASP A 85 12.73 4.40 -20.59
C ASP A 85 12.52 2.91 -20.89
N THR A 86 12.65 2.03 -19.89
CA THR A 86 12.57 0.57 -20.09
C THR A 86 11.54 -0.12 -19.20
N ASN A 87 10.60 0.63 -18.60
CA ASN A 87 9.55 -0.01 -17.81
C ASN A 87 8.73 -0.94 -18.71
N VAL A 88 8.88 -2.23 -18.40
CA VAL A 88 8.24 -3.37 -19.03
C VAL A 88 6.71 -3.15 -18.95
N LEU A 89 6.15 -2.81 -17.79
CA LEU A 89 4.70 -2.54 -17.65
C LEU A 89 4.14 -1.47 -18.59
N MET A 90 4.91 -0.42 -18.86
CA MET A 90 4.51 0.66 -19.78
C MET A 90 4.64 0.24 -21.24
N THR A 91 5.64 -0.58 -21.56
CA THR A 91 5.89 -1.10 -22.92
C THR A 91 4.90 -2.21 -23.32
N PHE A 92 4.33 -2.95 -22.38
CA PHE A 92 3.43 -4.09 -22.64
C PHE A 92 1.94 -3.73 -22.73
N THR A 93 1.56 -2.46 -22.60
CA THR A 93 0.20 -2.03 -22.96
C THR A 93 0.09 -1.94 -24.48
N ASN A 94 -0.58 -2.91 -25.11
CA ASN A 94 -0.87 -2.93 -26.56
C ASN A 94 -1.69 -1.70 -27.06
N THR A 95 -2.08 -0.80 -26.17
CA THR A 95 -2.95 0.35 -26.40
C THR A 95 -2.22 1.69 -26.54
N GLY A 96 -0.89 1.68 -26.35
CA GLY A 96 -0.08 2.90 -26.25
C GLY A 96 -0.27 3.62 -24.92
N VAL A 97 0.62 4.56 -24.60
CA VAL A 97 0.54 5.34 -23.35
C VAL A 97 -0.67 6.27 -23.42
N ARG A 98 -1.75 5.89 -22.74
CA ARG A 98 -2.98 6.68 -22.59
C ARG A 98 -3.21 7.02 -21.12
N PRO A 99 -3.97 8.09 -20.83
CA PRO A 99 -4.32 8.52 -19.46
C PRO A 99 -4.86 7.42 -18.54
N ASP A 100 -5.43 6.36 -19.10
CA ASP A 100 -6.12 5.25 -18.43
C ASP A 100 -5.42 3.90 -18.63
N ALA A 101 -4.26 3.87 -19.28
CA ALA A 101 -3.63 2.64 -19.79
C ALA A 101 -3.31 1.60 -18.72
N LEU A 102 -3.15 2.01 -17.46
CA LEU A 102 -2.91 1.12 -16.32
C LEU A 102 -4.05 1.07 -15.31
N CYS A 103 -5.21 1.68 -15.59
CA CYS A 103 -6.43 1.43 -14.80
C CYS A 103 -6.98 0.04 -15.06
N THR A 104 -6.67 -0.53 -16.22
CA THR A 104 -6.74 -1.97 -16.45
C THR A 104 -5.34 -2.57 -16.34
N ALA A 105 -5.05 -3.23 -15.23
CA ALA A 105 -3.72 -3.75 -14.99
C ALA A 105 -3.36 -4.93 -15.89
N PHE A 106 -2.14 -4.88 -16.44
CA PHE A 106 -1.50 -6.01 -17.11
C PHE A 106 -1.40 -7.22 -16.16
N GLN A 107 -1.72 -8.40 -16.67
CA GLN A 107 -1.57 -9.66 -15.95
C GLN A 107 -0.39 -10.43 -16.58
N PRO A 108 0.68 -10.71 -15.83
CA PRO A 108 1.86 -11.38 -16.36
C PRO A 108 1.57 -12.84 -16.73
N LEU A 109 2.23 -13.32 -17.78
CA LEU A 109 2.32 -14.76 -18.06
C LEU A 109 3.21 -15.45 -17.01
N PRO A 110 3.01 -16.75 -16.73
CA PRO A 110 3.80 -17.47 -15.72
C PRO A 110 5.33 -17.39 -15.90
N GLU A 111 5.79 -17.35 -17.14
CA GLU A 111 7.19 -17.25 -17.56
C GLU A 111 7.75 -15.82 -17.59
N SER A 112 6.91 -14.81 -17.33
CA SER A 112 7.33 -13.41 -17.29
C SER A 112 8.45 -13.20 -16.26
N GLY A 113 9.32 -12.22 -16.54
CA GLY A 113 10.40 -11.84 -15.64
C GLY A 113 9.89 -11.36 -14.28
N ILE A 114 10.74 -11.44 -13.26
CA ILE A 114 10.38 -11.14 -11.86
C ILE A 114 9.79 -9.73 -11.69
N THR A 115 10.28 -8.74 -12.43
CA THR A 115 9.81 -7.35 -12.35
C THR A 115 8.34 -7.18 -12.73
N LEU A 116 7.79 -8.08 -13.54
CA LEU A 116 6.36 -8.10 -13.90
C LEU A 116 5.50 -8.87 -12.90
N HIS A 117 6.13 -9.65 -12.01
CA HIS A 117 5.46 -10.36 -10.92
C HIS A 117 5.59 -9.65 -9.57
N SER A 118 6.45 -8.63 -9.48
CA SER A 118 6.61 -7.83 -8.27
C SER A 118 5.37 -6.98 -8.00
N ILE A 119 4.85 -7.07 -6.79
CA ILE A 119 3.73 -6.22 -6.31
C ILE A 119 4.27 -5.06 -5.49
N ASN A 120 3.50 -3.97 -5.35
CA ASN A 120 3.65 -3.08 -4.20
C ASN A 120 2.66 -3.51 -3.12
N SER A 121 3.16 -3.74 -1.91
CA SER A 121 2.40 -4.28 -0.77
C SER A 121 1.55 -3.25 -0.04
N GLY A 122 1.58 -1.96 -0.44
CA GLY A 122 0.78 -0.92 0.21
C GLY A 122 -0.72 -1.14 0.13
N ILE A 123 -1.19 -1.85 -0.91
CA ILE A 123 -2.54 -2.43 -0.93
C ILE A 123 -2.47 -3.92 -1.24
N VAL A 124 -3.12 -4.73 -0.40
CA VAL A 124 -3.31 -6.16 -0.63
C VAL A 124 -4.75 -6.56 -0.32
N VAL A 125 -5.43 -7.15 -1.31
CA VAL A 125 -6.75 -7.76 -1.16
C VAL A 125 -6.58 -9.26 -1.05
N LEU A 126 -7.22 -9.89 -0.06
CA LEU A 126 -7.19 -11.34 0.10
C LEU A 126 -8.48 -11.86 0.75
N ASN A 127 -8.73 -13.16 0.58
CA ASN A 127 -9.77 -13.87 1.31
C ASN A 127 -9.08 -14.65 2.44
N PRO A 128 -9.17 -14.21 3.71
CA PRO A 128 -8.43 -14.84 4.77
C PRO A 128 -8.99 -16.23 5.09
N THR A 129 -8.10 -17.21 5.22
CA THR A 129 -8.42 -18.56 5.72
C THR A 129 -7.33 -18.98 6.69
N GLU A 130 -7.62 -19.91 7.59
CA GLU A 130 -6.60 -20.48 8.49
C GLU A 130 -5.47 -21.12 7.67
N LYS A 131 -5.82 -21.87 6.62
CA LYS A 131 -4.85 -22.45 5.69
C LYS A 131 -3.92 -21.40 5.08
N LEU A 132 -4.46 -20.29 4.56
CA LEU A 132 -3.65 -19.23 3.98
C LEU A 132 -2.73 -18.57 5.01
N ASN A 133 -3.24 -18.35 6.24
CA ASN A 133 -2.43 -17.82 7.33
C ASN A 133 -1.28 -18.77 7.68
N ASP A 134 -1.55 -20.07 7.84
CA ASP A 134 -0.54 -21.07 8.16
C ASP A 134 0.51 -21.18 7.04
N GLU A 135 0.08 -21.12 5.77
CA GLU A 135 0.97 -21.08 4.60
C GLU A 135 1.90 -19.84 4.62
N ILE A 136 1.37 -18.67 4.98
CA ILE A 136 2.17 -17.43 5.09
C ILE A 136 3.17 -17.53 6.25
N ILE A 137 2.73 -17.99 7.43
CA ILE A 137 3.59 -18.13 8.60
C ILE A 137 4.69 -19.17 8.35
N ASP A 138 4.35 -20.30 7.72
CA ASP A 138 5.33 -21.30 7.28
C ASP A 138 6.35 -20.70 6.32
N GLY A 139 5.89 -19.94 5.32
CA GLY A 139 6.76 -19.23 4.39
C GLY A 139 7.71 -18.26 5.09
N LEU A 140 7.23 -17.47 6.05
CA LEU A 140 8.06 -16.53 6.81
C LEU A 140 9.13 -17.24 7.66
N HIS A 141 8.84 -18.42 8.20
CA HIS A 141 9.80 -19.19 8.99
C HIS A 141 10.80 -19.97 8.13
N ASN A 142 10.38 -20.45 6.96
CA ASN A 142 11.11 -21.47 6.21
C ASN A 142 11.70 -21.00 4.87
N ASP A 143 11.25 -19.87 4.30
CA ASP A 143 11.85 -19.34 3.07
C ASP A 143 13.26 -18.80 3.36
N PRO A 144 14.32 -19.38 2.75
CA PRO A 144 15.71 -18.98 3.02
C PRO A 144 16.03 -17.55 2.57
N ASN A 145 15.15 -16.91 1.78
CA ASN A 145 15.33 -15.54 1.30
C ASN A 145 14.70 -14.48 2.22
N VAL A 146 13.89 -14.86 3.23
CA VAL A 146 13.20 -13.90 4.12
C VAL A 146 14.16 -12.91 4.75
N THR A 147 15.33 -13.36 5.17
CA THR A 147 16.39 -12.51 5.76
C THR A 147 17.21 -11.70 4.75
N ARG A 148 16.97 -11.89 3.45
CA ARG A 148 17.72 -11.27 2.34
C ARG A 148 16.90 -10.27 1.53
N TYR A 149 15.59 -10.21 1.77
CA TYR A 149 14.70 -9.30 1.06
C TYR A 149 15.06 -7.84 1.36
N GLY A 150 15.13 -7.03 0.30
CA GLY A 150 15.42 -5.59 0.39
C GLY A 150 14.17 -4.79 0.73
N PHE A 151 13.00 -5.32 0.34
CA PHE A 151 11.68 -4.83 0.69
C PHE A 151 10.93 -5.98 1.37
N PRO A 152 11.03 -6.16 2.70
CA PRO A 152 10.74 -7.42 3.37
C PRO A 152 9.36 -8.02 3.06
N ASP A 153 8.30 -7.25 3.28
CA ASP A 153 6.91 -7.65 3.03
C ASP A 153 6.62 -7.74 1.54
N GLN A 154 7.05 -6.74 0.76
CA GLN A 154 6.81 -6.67 -0.68
C GLN A 154 7.45 -7.83 -1.45
N ASP A 155 8.74 -8.12 -1.18
CA ASP A 155 9.51 -9.15 -1.86
C ASP A 155 9.03 -10.54 -1.43
N PHE A 156 8.73 -10.74 -0.14
CA PHE A 156 8.15 -11.98 0.36
C PHE A 156 6.82 -12.27 -0.31
N LEU A 157 5.88 -11.32 -0.33
CA LEU A 157 4.57 -11.50 -0.96
C LEU A 157 4.69 -11.74 -2.47
N SER A 158 5.57 -11.00 -3.15
CA SER A 158 5.83 -11.20 -4.59
C SER A 158 6.37 -12.60 -4.90
N SER A 159 7.25 -13.11 -4.06
CA SER A 159 7.85 -14.45 -4.20
C SER A 159 6.84 -15.55 -3.85
N HIS A 160 6.22 -15.44 -2.67
CA HIS A 160 5.31 -16.43 -2.13
C HIS A 160 4.05 -16.59 -3.00
N PHE A 161 3.48 -15.48 -3.46
CA PHE A 161 2.28 -15.47 -4.30
C PHE A 161 2.58 -15.40 -5.80
N LYS A 162 3.81 -15.68 -6.24
CA LYS A 162 4.14 -15.69 -7.68
C LYS A 162 3.14 -16.55 -8.46
N ASN A 163 2.60 -16.02 -9.56
CA ASN A 163 1.53 -16.62 -10.38
C ASN A 163 0.17 -16.80 -9.67
N ARG A 164 0.02 -16.28 -8.44
CA ARG A 164 -1.21 -16.26 -7.64
C ARG A 164 -1.60 -14.82 -7.25
N VAL A 165 -1.31 -13.86 -8.13
CA VAL A 165 -1.66 -12.45 -7.96
C VAL A 165 -2.61 -12.00 -9.06
N LYS A 166 -3.73 -11.41 -8.67
CA LYS A 166 -4.56 -10.60 -9.54
C LYS A 166 -4.09 -9.15 -9.48
N PHE A 167 -3.46 -8.64 -10.53
CA PHE A 167 -2.96 -7.27 -10.48
C PHE A 167 -4.10 -6.24 -10.56
N LEU A 168 -4.04 -5.25 -9.69
CA LEU A 168 -4.95 -4.10 -9.60
C LEU A 168 -4.43 -2.92 -10.42
N GLY A 169 -5.35 -2.07 -10.88
CA GLY A 169 -5.02 -0.82 -11.53
C GLY A 169 -4.15 0.07 -10.64
N TYR A 170 -3.26 0.87 -11.24
CA TYR A 170 -2.32 1.70 -10.48
C TYR A 170 -3.04 2.77 -9.63
N GLU A 171 -4.27 3.15 -9.97
CA GLU A 171 -5.08 4.14 -9.28
C GLU A 171 -5.44 3.76 -7.84
N TYR A 172 -5.40 2.46 -7.51
CA TYR A 172 -5.61 1.96 -6.15
C TYR A 172 -4.35 2.09 -5.28
N ASN A 173 -3.18 2.23 -5.88
CA ASN A 173 -1.91 2.32 -5.17
C ASN A 173 -0.93 3.21 -5.95
N ALA A 174 -1.33 4.47 -6.14
CA ALA A 174 -0.58 5.41 -6.94
C ALA A 174 0.60 5.96 -6.13
N LEU A 175 1.82 5.52 -6.42
CA LEU A 175 2.99 5.96 -5.65
C LEU A 175 3.27 7.44 -5.95
N LYS A 176 3.49 8.25 -4.91
CA LYS A 176 3.80 9.69 -5.03
C LYS A 176 4.83 10.01 -6.15
N PRO A 177 5.96 9.29 -6.29
CA PRO A 177 6.95 9.58 -7.32
C PRO A 177 6.45 9.41 -8.77
N MET A 178 5.39 8.61 -8.98
CA MET A 178 4.80 8.36 -10.30
C MET A 178 4.27 9.63 -10.97
N LEU A 179 3.90 10.65 -10.20
CA LEU A 179 3.51 11.95 -10.75
C LEU A 179 4.58 12.50 -11.69
N LYS A 180 5.85 12.38 -11.30
CA LYS A 180 7.00 12.88 -12.05
C LYS A 180 7.52 11.83 -13.02
N CYS A 181 7.74 10.61 -12.54
CA CYS A 181 8.43 9.57 -13.31
C CYS A 181 7.51 8.84 -14.30
N HIS A 182 6.19 8.91 -14.10
CA HIS A 182 5.17 8.32 -14.96
C HIS A 182 4.05 9.32 -15.28
N SER A 183 4.40 10.60 -15.50
CA SER A 183 3.46 11.68 -15.80
C SER A 183 2.53 11.39 -16.99
N ALA A 184 2.98 10.57 -17.94
CA ALA A 184 2.20 10.21 -19.12
C ALA A 184 0.89 9.47 -18.78
N ILE A 185 0.88 8.66 -17.72
CA ILE A 185 -0.31 7.94 -17.23
C ILE A 185 -0.98 8.63 -16.04
N TRP A 186 -0.28 9.52 -15.34
CA TRP A 186 -0.83 10.14 -14.14
C TRP A 186 -1.96 11.13 -14.46
N ARG A 187 -3.14 10.94 -13.86
CA ARG A 187 -4.27 11.87 -13.91
C ARG A 187 -4.85 12.00 -12.52
N ASP A 188 -4.86 13.19 -11.96
CA ASP A 188 -5.36 13.46 -10.60
C ASP A 188 -6.80 12.96 -10.43
N GLU A 189 -7.61 13.11 -11.47
CA GLU A 189 -9.00 12.65 -11.54
C GLU A 189 -9.15 11.13 -11.62
N ASN A 190 -8.10 10.35 -11.87
CA ASN A 190 -8.18 8.89 -11.83
C ASN A 190 -7.77 8.34 -10.47
N ILE A 191 -6.92 9.04 -9.72
CA ILE A 191 -6.33 8.52 -8.50
C ILE A 191 -7.40 8.27 -7.44
N ARG A 192 -7.50 7.02 -6.99
CA ARG A 192 -8.37 6.61 -5.89
C ARG A 192 -7.65 6.58 -4.56
N ASN A 193 -6.36 6.22 -4.56
CA ASN A 193 -5.54 6.19 -3.37
C ASN A 193 -4.07 6.49 -3.69
N VAL A 194 -3.47 7.41 -2.93
CA VAL A 194 -2.08 7.82 -3.08
C VAL A 194 -1.23 7.13 -2.03
N HIS A 195 -0.10 6.57 -2.42
CA HIS A 195 0.88 5.98 -1.51
C HIS A 195 2.09 6.92 -1.37
N TYR A 196 2.27 7.50 -0.18
CA TYR A 196 3.35 8.45 0.08
C TYR A 196 4.69 7.76 0.36
N ILE A 197 5.17 6.86 -0.50
CA ILE A 197 6.45 6.14 -0.30
C ILE A 197 7.66 7.09 -0.08
N PHE A 198 8.76 6.51 0.40
CA PHE A 198 9.99 7.21 0.85
C PHE A 198 9.84 7.99 2.16
N LYS A 199 10.95 8.54 2.65
CA LYS A 199 11.06 9.25 3.93
C LYS A 199 10.37 10.62 3.95
N ASP A 200 10.20 11.24 2.79
CA ASP A 200 9.67 12.59 2.65
C ASP A 200 8.13 12.57 2.71
N LYS A 201 7.58 12.13 3.84
CA LYS A 201 6.12 12.05 4.07
C LYS A 201 5.51 13.43 4.31
N PRO A 202 4.20 13.63 4.04
CA PRO A 202 3.51 14.88 4.35
C PRO A 202 3.66 15.34 5.80
N TRP A 203 3.59 14.44 6.78
CA TRP A 203 3.73 14.76 8.21
C TRP A 203 5.19 14.87 8.71
N VAL A 204 6.17 14.53 7.87
CA VAL A 204 7.60 14.66 8.21
C VAL A 204 8.14 16.02 7.76
N LEU A 205 7.62 16.56 6.66
CA LEU A 205 8.04 17.84 6.12
C LEU A 205 7.01 18.93 6.43
N PRO A 206 7.43 20.15 6.81
CA PRO A 206 6.52 21.29 6.90
C PRO A 206 5.76 21.53 5.58
N GLU A 207 4.49 21.94 5.65
CA GLU A 207 3.65 22.18 4.47
C GLU A 207 4.25 23.23 3.52
N ASP A 208 4.92 24.24 4.08
CA ASP A 208 5.58 25.35 3.39
C ASP A 208 7.06 25.07 3.06
N THR A 209 7.51 23.82 3.15
CA THR A 209 8.93 23.49 2.95
C THR A 209 9.41 23.79 1.53
N GLU A 210 10.53 24.48 1.37
CA GLU A 210 11.19 24.64 0.06
C GLU A 210 11.99 23.38 -0.36
N LYS A 211 12.07 22.36 0.50
CA LYS A 211 12.86 21.13 0.26
C LYS A 211 12.13 20.12 -0.61
N LEU A 212 10.82 20.29 -0.81
CA LEU A 212 10.00 19.40 -1.60
C LEU A 212 9.97 19.87 -3.06
N ASP A 213 10.01 18.92 -3.99
CA ASP A 213 9.83 19.23 -5.42
C ASP A 213 8.45 19.87 -5.64
N GLU A 214 8.39 20.94 -6.43
CA GLU A 214 7.16 21.71 -6.72
C GLU A 214 5.99 20.80 -7.13
N GLN A 215 6.24 19.75 -7.90
CA GLN A 215 5.18 18.82 -8.33
C GLN A 215 4.61 18.02 -7.16
N PHE A 216 5.44 17.70 -6.16
CA PHE A 216 4.98 16.97 -4.98
C PHE A 216 4.25 17.84 -3.97
N HIS A 217 4.34 19.18 -4.04
CA HIS A 217 3.53 20.07 -3.21
C HIS A 217 2.04 19.88 -3.43
N VAL A 218 1.60 19.63 -4.67
CA VAL A 218 0.18 19.36 -4.97
C VAL A 218 -0.30 18.11 -4.23
N ILE A 219 0.46 17.02 -4.31
CA ILE A 219 0.10 15.75 -3.69
C ILE A 219 0.22 15.81 -2.16
N HIS A 220 1.20 16.53 -1.61
CA HIS A 220 1.29 16.78 -0.17
C HIS A 220 0.15 17.68 0.31
N GLY A 221 -0.27 18.66 -0.50
CA GLY A 221 -1.42 19.52 -0.23
C GLY A 221 -2.71 18.71 -0.03
N TRP A 222 -2.92 17.65 -0.83
CA TRP A 222 -4.06 16.75 -0.64
C TRP A 222 -4.10 16.10 0.76
N TRP A 223 -2.95 15.74 1.31
CA TRP A 223 -2.88 15.20 2.68
C TRP A 223 -3.26 16.27 3.70
N TRP A 224 -2.71 17.47 3.57
CA TRP A 224 -2.96 18.56 4.50
C TRP A 224 -4.41 19.08 4.44
N ASP A 225 -5.03 19.06 3.25
CA ASP A 225 -6.46 19.36 3.08
C ASP A 225 -7.32 18.37 3.88
N GLU A 226 -7.01 17.07 3.79
CA GLU A 226 -7.73 16.02 4.52
C GLU A 226 -7.44 16.05 6.02
N TRP A 227 -6.20 16.38 6.42
CA TRP A 227 -5.84 16.61 7.82
C TRP A 227 -6.66 17.75 8.42
N ARG A 228 -6.75 18.90 7.74
CA ARG A 228 -7.57 20.05 8.18
C ARG A 228 -9.05 19.69 8.29
N ARG A 229 -9.57 18.89 7.34
CA ARG A 229 -10.95 18.39 7.40
C ARG A 229 -11.16 17.49 8.61
N LEU A 230 -10.26 16.54 8.85
CA LEU A 230 -10.31 15.64 9.99
C LEU A 230 -10.24 16.43 11.31
N GLU A 231 -9.32 17.38 11.43
CA GLU A 231 -9.20 18.25 12.61
C GLU A 231 -10.50 19.02 12.86
N ALA A 232 -11.06 19.67 11.84
CA ALA A 232 -12.31 20.40 11.97
C ALA A 232 -13.48 19.51 12.45
N GLU A 233 -13.50 18.25 12.03
CA GLU A 233 -14.55 17.28 12.40
C GLU A 233 -14.31 16.60 13.75
N LYS A 234 -13.04 16.39 14.14
CA LYS A 234 -12.65 15.44 15.20
C LYS A 234 -11.81 16.02 16.33
N LYS A 235 -11.48 17.32 16.30
CA LYS A 235 -10.67 17.94 17.36
C LYS A 235 -11.22 17.83 18.78
N GLU A 236 -12.54 17.68 18.93
CA GLU A 236 -13.20 17.55 20.23
C GLU A 236 -13.26 16.09 20.73
N GLU A 237 -12.81 15.13 19.93
CA GLU A 237 -12.78 13.72 20.31
C GLU A 237 -11.66 13.46 21.32
N GLN A 238 -11.92 12.60 22.31
CA GLN A 238 -10.97 12.32 23.40
C GLN A 238 -9.62 11.76 22.93
N TRP A 239 -9.58 11.13 21.76
CA TRP A 239 -8.37 10.54 21.17
C TRP A 239 -7.59 11.52 20.28
N TRP A 240 -8.11 12.71 20.00
CA TRP A 240 -7.51 13.65 19.04
C TRP A 240 -6.10 14.07 19.43
N GLU A 241 -5.88 14.44 20.71
CA GLU A 241 -4.56 14.83 21.22
C GLU A 241 -3.51 13.74 21.00
N LEU A 242 -3.87 12.46 21.13
CA LEU A 242 -2.96 11.34 20.83
C LEU A 242 -2.54 11.33 19.35
N VAL A 243 -3.45 11.63 18.43
CA VAL A 243 -3.17 11.68 16.99
C VAL A 243 -2.26 12.87 16.65
N VAL A 244 -2.47 14.02 17.28
CA VAL A 244 -1.60 15.20 17.15
C VAL A 244 -0.21 14.93 17.73
N ASP A 245 -0.12 14.25 18.87
CA ASP A 245 1.16 13.90 19.49
C ASP A 245 1.96 12.93 18.62
N LEU A 246 1.31 11.89 18.07
CA LEU A 246 1.96 10.92 17.18
C LEU A 246 2.49 11.55 15.89
N THR A 247 1.83 12.60 15.39
CA THR A 247 2.26 13.33 14.19
C THR A 247 3.33 14.38 14.51
N SER A 248 3.25 15.07 15.65
CA SER A 248 4.24 16.07 16.08
C SER A 248 5.59 15.49 16.52
N LEU A 249 5.65 14.22 16.92
CA LEU A 249 6.91 13.50 17.15
C LEU A 249 7.73 13.32 15.86
N GLY A 250 7.09 13.35 14.67
CA GLY A 250 7.76 13.30 13.37
C GLY A 250 8.44 14.60 12.96
N SER A 251 8.06 15.74 13.54
CA SER A 251 8.63 17.07 13.23
C SER A 251 9.75 17.49 14.19
N LYS A 252 9.87 16.84 15.35
CA LYS A 252 11.07 16.92 16.20
C LYS A 252 12.08 15.89 15.71
N GLY A 253 12.95 16.32 14.79
CA GLY A 253 13.99 15.47 14.21
C GLY A 253 14.69 14.60 15.25
N MET A 254 14.81 13.30 14.96
CA MET A 254 15.69 12.42 15.71
C MET A 254 17.08 13.06 15.77
N PRO A 255 17.71 13.18 16.95
CA PRO A 255 19.07 13.63 17.03
C PRO A 255 19.97 12.65 16.26
N SER A 256 20.85 13.24 15.45
CA SER A 256 21.88 12.58 14.64
C SER A 256 22.73 11.57 15.42
#